data_AF-V9ILJ7-F1
#
_entry.id   AF-V9ILJ7-F1
#
_cell.length_a   1.000
_cell.length_b   1.000
_cell.length_c   1.000
_cell.angle_alpha   90.00
_cell.angle_beta   90.00
_cell.angle_gamma   90.00
#
_symmetry.space_group_name_H-M   'P 1'
#
loop_
_entity.id
_entity.type
_entity.pdbx_description
1 polymer ?
#
loop_
_entity_poly.entity_id
_entity_poly.type
_entity_poly.pdbx_seq_one_letter_code
_entity_poly.pdbx_strand_id
1 'polypeptide(L)'
;MSAYMVELEHQKKNISLKTSTFNSKGKLSISDLRFPLMWRDTDHFKNRGDYRRFAIFCIVRVGAEVHDTNLLFPIDRKQTDISFPDVLLFNNVPAEFELSLEVYSHILQEDLSIASTPRKIRKTIHSSISKTVGRKFAAVLRDEYEFNKVPQFELMAYAKMTLDDSNKNIRSYDLTLNNFGNKITNIATFWTIFVVA
;
A
#
# COMPACT_ATOMS: atom_id res chain seq x y z
N MET A 1 47.86 24.65 28.87
CA MET A 1 47.95 24.44 27.40
C MET A 1 47.74 22.98 26.96
N SER A 2 47.39 22.04 27.86
CA SER A 2 47.27 20.60 27.56
C SER A 2 45.85 20.13 27.19
N ALA A 3 44.80 20.70 27.80
CA ALA A 3 43.41 20.27 27.58
C ALA A 3 42.95 20.36 26.10
N TYR A 4 43.35 21.44 25.41
CA TYR A 4 43.00 21.64 24.00
C TYR A 4 43.65 20.61 23.07
N MET A 5 44.86 20.15 23.39
CA MET A 5 45.56 19.11 22.63
C MET A 5 44.90 17.74 22.84
N VAL A 6 44.46 17.45 24.08
CA VAL A 6 43.69 16.24 24.41
C VAL A 6 42.34 16.23 23.68
N GLU A 7 41.68 17.38 23.58
CA GLU A 7 40.38 17.52 22.92
C GLU A 7 40.50 17.42 21.38
N LEU A 8 41.59 17.93 20.81
CA LEU A 8 41.95 17.72 19.40
C LEU A 8 42.27 16.25 19.09
N GLU A 9 42.95 15.55 20.00
CA GLU A 9 43.22 14.12 19.85
C GLU A 9 41.95 13.28 19.98
N HIS A 10 41.05 13.62 20.92
CA HIS A 10 39.74 12.98 21.02
C HIS A 10 38.87 13.25 19.78
N GLN A 11 38.88 14.47 19.23
CA GLN A 11 38.21 14.76 17.96
C GLN A 11 38.82 13.97 16.80
N LYS A 12 40.15 13.95 16.66
CA LYS A 12 40.83 13.16 15.62
C LYS A 12 40.56 11.67 15.76
N LYS A 13 40.53 11.14 16.99
CA LYS A 13 40.23 9.74 17.28
C LYS A 13 38.76 9.42 17.00
N ASN A 14 37.82 10.30 17.33
CA ASN A 14 36.41 10.15 16.98
C ASN A 14 36.15 10.26 15.47
N ILE A 15 36.88 11.12 14.76
CA ILE A 15 36.82 11.25 13.29
C ILE A 15 37.48 10.03 12.63
N SER A 16 38.58 9.51 13.19
CA SER A 16 39.27 8.30 12.73
C SER A 16 38.48 7.02 13.01
N LEU A 17 37.75 6.96 14.13
CA LEU A 17 36.80 5.88 14.45
C LEU A 17 35.54 5.95 13.56
N LYS A 18 35.10 7.15 13.15
CA LYS A 18 34.02 7.31 12.16
C LYS A 18 34.43 7.06 10.71
N THR A 19 35.73 7.13 10.39
CA THR A 19 36.26 6.83 9.04
C THR A 19 36.77 5.40 8.89
N SER A 20 36.73 4.58 9.95
CA SER A 20 37.08 3.16 9.93
C SER A 20 35.89 2.21 9.91
N THR A 21 34.65 2.72 9.99
CA THR A 21 33.49 2.01 9.44
C THR A 21 33.62 2.02 7.93
N PHE A 22 34.04 0.88 7.37
CA PHE A 22 34.14 0.64 5.95
C PHE A 22 32.93 1.24 5.22
N ASN A 23 33.18 2.07 4.19
CA ASN A 23 32.20 2.50 3.18
C ASN A 23 31.77 1.28 2.32
N SER A 24 31.42 0.16 2.96
CA SER A 24 30.94 -1.04 2.28
C SER A 24 29.50 -0.78 1.85
N LYS A 25 29.32 -0.60 0.56
CA LYS A 25 28.00 -0.53 -0.06
C LYS A 25 27.64 -1.92 -0.58
N GLY A 26 26.41 -2.33 -0.33
CA GLY A 26 25.88 -3.63 -0.70
C GLY A 26 24.78 -3.54 -1.76
N LYS A 27 24.20 -4.70 -2.05
CA LYS A 27 22.92 -4.82 -2.73
C LYS A 27 21.87 -5.20 -1.69
N LEU A 28 20.71 -4.58 -1.79
CA LEU A 28 19.56 -4.89 -0.95
C LEU A 28 18.44 -5.38 -1.86
N SER A 29 17.94 -6.57 -1.57
CA SER A 29 16.76 -7.13 -2.22
C SER A 29 15.58 -7.10 -1.26
N ILE A 30 14.38 -6.88 -1.81
CA ILE A 30 13.12 -7.21 -1.16
C ILE A 30 12.38 -8.16 -2.08
N SER A 31 11.93 -9.27 -1.50
CA SER A 31 11.12 -10.26 -2.20
C SER A 31 10.09 -10.88 -1.25
N ASP A 32 9.13 -11.61 -1.82
CA ASP A 32 8.06 -12.33 -1.12
C ASP A 32 7.16 -11.44 -0.25
N LEU A 33 6.97 -10.18 -0.66
CA LEU A 33 6.08 -9.23 0.02
C LEU A 33 4.66 -9.78 0.09
N ARG A 34 4.24 -10.17 1.30
CA ARG A 34 2.91 -10.72 1.56
C ARG A 34 2.24 -10.03 2.73
N PHE A 35 0.94 -9.77 2.56
CA PHE A 35 0.10 -9.09 3.53
C PHE A 35 -1.14 -9.95 3.82
N PRO A 36 -1.22 -10.56 5.01
CA PRO A 36 -2.43 -11.24 5.46
C PRO A 36 -3.62 -10.26 5.54
N LEU A 37 -4.76 -10.66 5.00
CA LEU A 37 -6.01 -9.92 5.06
C LEU A 37 -6.95 -10.56 6.11
N MET A 38 -7.12 -9.87 7.23
CA MET A 38 -8.11 -10.20 8.25
C MET A 38 -9.42 -9.44 8.00
N TRP A 39 -10.34 -10.05 7.27
CA TRP A 39 -11.71 -9.55 7.15
C TRP A 39 -12.46 -9.72 8.47
N ARG A 40 -13.34 -8.79 8.83
CA ARG A 40 -14.21 -9.02 9.99
C ARG A 40 -15.13 -10.19 9.73
N ASP A 41 -15.52 -10.89 10.78
CA ASP A 41 -16.45 -12.03 10.66
C ASP A 41 -17.80 -11.63 10.03
N THR A 42 -18.23 -10.38 10.22
CA THR A 42 -19.43 -9.84 9.57
C THR A 42 -19.32 -9.76 8.05
N ASP A 43 -18.09 -9.54 7.57
CA ASP A 43 -17.80 -9.27 6.16
C ASP A 43 -17.50 -10.60 5.44
N HIS A 44 -16.86 -11.53 6.16
CA HIS A 44 -16.51 -12.87 5.68
C HIS A 44 -17.65 -13.90 5.85
N PHE A 45 -18.21 -14.07 7.04
CA PHE A 45 -19.14 -15.17 7.35
C PHE A 45 -20.62 -14.85 7.11
N LYS A 46 -21.03 -13.57 7.14
CA LYS A 46 -22.47 -13.23 7.08
C LYS A 46 -22.99 -12.92 5.68
N ASN A 47 -22.17 -12.95 4.62
CA ASN A 47 -22.57 -12.65 3.24
C ASN A 47 -23.49 -11.41 3.10
N ARG A 48 -23.42 -10.46 4.05
CA ARG A 48 -24.31 -9.30 4.15
C ARG A 48 -23.85 -8.19 3.20
N GLY A 49 -23.65 -8.52 1.94
CA GLY A 49 -23.56 -7.53 0.87
C GLY A 49 -22.31 -6.65 0.85
N ASP A 50 -21.23 -6.96 1.59
CA ASP A 50 -19.95 -6.28 1.35
C ASP A 50 -19.32 -6.87 0.08
N TYR A 51 -19.43 -6.12 -1.03
CA TYR A 51 -18.86 -6.42 -2.34
C TYR A 51 -17.73 -5.44 -2.69
N ARG A 52 -17.17 -4.73 -1.70
CA ARG A 52 -16.10 -3.77 -1.93
C ARG A 52 -14.90 -4.47 -2.56
N ARG A 53 -14.40 -3.85 -3.62
CA ARG A 53 -13.17 -4.25 -4.30
C ARG A 53 -12.14 -3.15 -4.16
N PHE A 54 -10.90 -3.55 -3.96
CA PHE A 54 -9.79 -2.64 -3.74
C PHE A 54 -8.73 -2.83 -4.82
N ALA A 55 -8.00 -1.77 -5.11
CA ALA A 55 -6.72 -1.84 -5.78
C ALA A 55 -5.63 -1.50 -4.76
N ILE A 56 -4.50 -2.20 -4.81
CA ILE A 56 -3.41 -2.03 -3.86
C ILE A 56 -2.06 -2.14 -4.55
N PHE A 57 -1.11 -1.30 -4.14
CA PHE A 57 0.28 -1.41 -4.53
C PHE A 57 1.17 -0.88 -3.38
N CYS A 58 2.46 -1.15 -3.46
CA CYS A 58 3.43 -0.68 -2.51
C CYS A 58 4.44 0.25 -3.18
N ILE A 59 4.92 1.22 -2.41
CA ILE A 59 6.09 2.02 -2.76
C ILE A 59 7.19 1.73 -1.74
N VAL A 60 8.39 1.45 -2.24
CA VAL A 60 9.57 1.17 -1.43
C VAL A 60 10.65 2.20 -1.75
N ARG A 61 11.25 2.80 -0.72
CA ARG A 61 12.28 3.82 -0.88
C ARG A 61 13.51 3.53 -0.04
N VAL A 62 14.67 3.80 -0.61
CA VAL A 62 15.96 3.82 0.08
C VAL A 62 16.71 5.08 -0.37
N GLY A 63 16.82 6.05 0.52
CA GLY A 63 17.38 7.36 0.18
C GLY A 63 16.58 8.05 -0.94
N ALA A 64 17.21 8.24 -2.11
CA ALA A 64 16.59 8.84 -3.29
C ALA A 64 16.07 7.82 -4.31
N GLU A 65 16.36 6.52 -4.12
CA GLU A 65 15.88 5.45 -5.00
C GLU A 65 14.48 5.02 -4.56
N VAL A 66 13.55 4.93 -5.52
CA VAL A 66 12.14 4.60 -5.29
C VAL A 66 11.74 3.52 -6.28
N HIS A 67 11.14 2.44 -5.78
CA HIS A 67 10.55 1.37 -6.58
C HIS A 67 9.09 1.17 -6.16
N ASP A 68 8.23 0.88 -7.11
CA ASP A 68 6.84 0.48 -6.90
C ASP A 68 6.62 -0.98 -7.28
N THR A 69 5.60 -1.61 -6.68
CA THR A 69 5.16 -2.96 -7.07
C THR A 69 4.08 -2.89 -8.14
N ASN A 70 3.85 -4.01 -8.82
CA ASN A 70 2.65 -4.17 -9.63
C ASN A 70 1.37 -3.82 -8.86
N LEU A 71 0.44 -3.17 -9.54
CA LEU A 71 -0.88 -2.88 -9.01
C LEU A 71 -1.71 -4.17 -8.98
N LEU A 72 -2.13 -4.57 -7.79
CA LEU A 72 -3.01 -5.72 -7.61
C LEU A 72 -4.46 -5.25 -7.54
N PHE A 73 -5.27 -5.71 -8.49
CA PHE A 73 -6.70 -5.41 -8.57
C PHE A 73 -7.43 -6.44 -9.44
N PRO A 74 -8.72 -6.70 -9.19
CA PRO A 74 -9.48 -6.33 -8.00
C PRO A 74 -9.18 -7.26 -6.81
N ILE A 75 -8.97 -6.69 -5.64
CA ILE A 75 -8.88 -7.43 -4.38
C ILE A 75 -10.26 -7.52 -3.74
N ASP A 76 -10.75 -8.73 -3.45
CA ASP A 76 -12.06 -8.96 -2.84
C ASP A 76 -11.98 -9.74 -1.53
N ARG A 77 -13.11 -9.83 -0.81
CA ARG A 77 -13.22 -10.49 0.49
C ARG A 77 -12.88 -11.99 0.50
N LYS A 78 -12.77 -12.63 -0.67
CA LYS A 78 -12.46 -14.06 -0.76
C LYS A 78 -10.95 -14.30 -0.64
N GLN A 79 -10.13 -13.26 -0.82
CA GLN A 79 -8.69 -13.34 -0.68
C GLN A 79 -8.30 -13.18 0.79
N THR A 80 -7.57 -14.15 1.31
CA THR A 80 -7.08 -14.14 2.70
C THR A 80 -5.72 -13.46 2.85
N ASP A 81 -5.05 -13.19 1.73
CA ASP A 81 -3.71 -12.67 1.68
C ASP A 81 -3.44 -12.04 0.32
N ILE A 82 -2.57 -11.04 0.33
CA ILE A 82 -2.05 -10.35 -0.85
C ILE A 82 -0.57 -10.72 -0.95
N SER A 83 -0.11 -11.13 -2.13
CA SER A 83 1.30 -11.39 -2.39
C SER A 83 1.73 -10.68 -3.66
N PHE A 84 2.83 -9.95 -3.56
CA PHE A 84 3.46 -9.29 -4.71
C PHE A 84 4.56 -10.20 -5.25
N PRO A 85 4.54 -10.56 -6.54
CA PRO A 85 5.59 -11.37 -7.16
C PRO A 85 6.89 -10.58 -7.42
N ASP A 86 6.85 -9.27 -7.21
CA ASP A 86 7.92 -8.33 -7.46
C ASP A 86 9.16 -8.62 -6.58
N VAL A 87 10.34 -8.54 -7.19
CA VAL A 87 11.64 -8.52 -6.50
C VAL A 87 12.26 -7.15 -6.71
N LEU A 88 12.35 -6.35 -5.66
CA LEU A 88 12.85 -4.99 -5.71
C LEU A 88 14.34 -4.99 -5.32
N LEU A 89 15.19 -4.50 -6.22
CA LEU A 89 16.65 -4.52 -6.04
C LEU A 89 17.19 -3.10 -5.98
N PHE A 90 17.86 -2.78 -4.87
CA PHE A 90 18.60 -1.55 -4.67
C PHE A 90 20.09 -1.86 -4.73
N ASN A 91 20.84 -1.04 -5.46
CA ASN A 91 22.29 -1.21 -5.60
C ASN A 91 23.02 -0.11 -4.84
N ASN A 92 24.25 -0.42 -4.40
CA ASN A 92 25.14 0.58 -3.79
C ASN A 92 24.57 1.18 -2.49
N VAL A 93 23.86 0.35 -1.70
CA VAL A 93 23.19 0.73 -0.46
C VAL A 93 24.20 0.70 0.71
N PRO A 94 24.37 1.79 1.48
CA PRO A 94 25.24 1.80 2.67
C PRO A 94 24.66 0.93 3.79
N ALA A 95 25.48 0.51 4.75
CA ALA A 95 25.02 -0.31 5.89
C ALA A 95 24.01 0.45 6.78
N GLU A 96 24.09 1.77 6.82
CA GLU A 96 23.25 2.67 7.62
C GLU A 96 21.96 3.08 6.90
N PHE A 97 21.49 2.27 5.95
CA PHE A 97 20.27 2.57 5.21
C PHE A 97 19.04 2.55 6.11
N GLU A 98 18.08 3.41 5.78
CA GLU A 98 16.69 3.28 6.23
C GLU A 98 15.85 3.04 4.99
N LEU A 99 15.12 1.93 4.99
CA LEU A 99 14.18 1.57 3.95
C LEU A 99 12.77 1.91 4.42
N SER A 100 12.01 2.63 3.60
CA SER A 100 10.58 2.85 3.84
C SER A 100 9.74 1.99 2.90
N LEU A 101 8.76 1.29 3.45
CA LEU A 101 7.72 0.57 2.72
C LEU A 101 6.40 1.26 3.01
N GLU A 102 5.70 1.68 1.97
CA GLU A 102 4.40 2.35 2.04
C GLU A 102 3.37 1.54 1.24
N VAL A 103 2.22 1.28 1.85
CA VAL A 103 1.12 0.53 1.24
C VAL A 103 0.02 1.50 0.86
N TYR A 104 -0.31 1.56 -0.42
CA TYR A 104 -1.35 2.42 -0.98
C TYR A 104 -2.54 1.60 -1.44
N SER A 105 -3.75 2.10 -1.16
CA SER A 105 -4.97 1.45 -1.64
C SER A 105 -6.00 2.43 -2.19
N HIS A 106 -6.86 1.93 -3.06
CA HIS A 106 -8.01 2.65 -3.61
C HIS A 106 -9.24 1.74 -3.66
N ILE A 107 -10.42 2.28 -3.34
CA ILE A 107 -11.68 1.55 -3.43
C ILE A 107 -12.22 1.72 -4.85
N LEU A 108 -12.33 0.62 -5.61
CA LEU A 108 -12.63 0.66 -7.05
C LEU A 108 -14.10 1.02 -7.36
N GLN A 109 -15.04 0.66 -6.49
CA GLN A 109 -16.42 1.15 -6.40
C GLN A 109 -17.19 0.31 -5.37
N GLU A 110 -18.13 0.93 -4.65
CA GLU A 110 -19.10 0.24 -3.79
C GLU A 110 -20.25 -0.30 -4.67
N ASP A 111 -20.08 -1.49 -5.25
CA ASP A 111 -21.14 -2.16 -6.00
C ASP A 111 -22.26 -2.68 -5.08
N LEU A 112 -22.97 -1.76 -4.41
CA LEU A 112 -24.24 -2.04 -3.72
C LEU A 112 -25.41 -2.25 -4.70
N SER A 113 -25.19 -2.08 -6.01
CA SER A 113 -26.23 -2.11 -7.05
C SER A 113 -26.44 -3.49 -7.71
N ILE A 114 -25.52 -4.45 -7.52
CA ILE A 114 -25.55 -5.77 -8.18
C ILE A 114 -26.69 -6.67 -7.65
N ALA A 115 -27.32 -6.31 -6.53
CA ALA A 115 -28.46 -7.04 -5.97
C ALA A 115 -29.80 -6.77 -6.67
N SER A 116 -29.86 -6.03 -7.78
CA SER A 116 -31.09 -5.88 -8.56
C SER A 116 -30.95 -6.54 -9.94
N THR A 117 -31.76 -7.58 -10.14
CA THR A 117 -32.09 -8.29 -11.37
C THR A 117 -31.55 -7.68 -12.68
N PRO A 118 -30.96 -8.47 -13.61
CA PRO A 118 -30.57 -7.95 -14.92
C PRO A 118 -31.81 -7.43 -15.63
N ARG A 119 -32.00 -6.10 -15.60
CA ARG A 119 -33.05 -5.44 -16.37
C ARG A 119 -32.68 -5.63 -17.83
N LYS A 120 -33.26 -6.66 -18.46
CA LYS A 120 -33.27 -6.84 -19.90
C LYS A 120 -33.64 -5.51 -20.55
N ILE A 121 -32.65 -4.82 -21.10
CA ILE A 121 -32.85 -3.61 -21.92
C ILE A 121 -33.45 -4.09 -23.23
N ARG A 122 -34.78 -4.22 -23.27
CA ARG A 122 -35.51 -4.41 -24.51
C ARG A 122 -35.70 -3.01 -25.12
N LYS A 123 -34.89 -2.67 -26.12
CA LYS A 123 -35.04 -1.45 -26.92
C LYS A 123 -36.39 -1.47 -27.64
N THR A 124 -37.36 -0.74 -27.12
CA THR A 124 -38.54 -0.28 -27.87
C THR A 124 -38.92 1.08 -27.32
N ILE A 125 -38.44 2.13 -27.99
CA ILE A 125 -38.69 3.53 -27.65
C ILE A 125 -40.02 3.89 -28.29
N HIS A 126 -41.10 3.89 -27.51
CA HIS A 126 -42.32 4.60 -27.89
C HIS A 126 -42.34 5.95 -27.17
N SER A 127 -42.42 7.00 -27.98
CA SER A 127 -42.43 8.39 -27.56
C SER A 127 -43.69 8.73 -26.77
N SER A 128 -43.53 9.05 -25.49
CA SER A 128 -44.45 9.94 -24.79
C SER A 128 -43.66 10.78 -23.78
N ILE A 129 -43.59 12.07 -24.07
CA ILE A 129 -43.06 13.14 -23.23
C ILE A 129 -43.62 13.01 -21.81
N SER A 130 -42.74 12.82 -20.84
CA SER A 130 -43.04 13.02 -19.42
C SER A 130 -41.89 13.79 -18.79
N LYS A 131 -42.21 14.95 -18.21
CA LYS A 131 -41.28 15.92 -17.58
C LYS A 131 -40.54 15.37 -16.34
N THR A 132 -40.51 14.05 -16.16
CA THR A 132 -39.93 13.35 -15.00
C THR A 132 -38.67 12.54 -15.37
N VAL A 133 -38.28 12.48 -16.64
CA VAL A 133 -37.15 11.67 -17.15
C VAL A 133 -35.78 12.36 -17.00
N GLY A 134 -35.74 13.68 -16.80
CA GLY A 134 -34.48 14.42 -16.60
C GLY A 134 -33.68 13.99 -15.36
N ARG A 135 -34.36 13.54 -14.29
CA ARG A 135 -33.69 13.12 -13.05
C ARG A 135 -32.95 11.79 -13.15
N LYS A 136 -33.33 10.90 -14.09
CA LYS A 136 -32.67 9.60 -14.27
C LYS A 136 -31.49 9.68 -15.23
N PHE A 137 -31.58 10.51 -16.27
CA PHE A 137 -30.43 10.81 -17.13
C PHE A 137 -29.37 11.64 -16.40
N ALA A 138 -29.75 12.57 -15.50
CA ALA A 138 -28.80 13.27 -14.66
C ALA A 138 -28.05 12.36 -13.68
N ALA A 139 -28.62 11.23 -13.27
CA ALA A 139 -27.93 10.25 -12.43
C ALA A 139 -26.88 9.45 -13.23
N VAL A 140 -27.20 9.06 -14.47
CA VAL A 140 -26.26 8.39 -15.38
C VAL A 140 -25.14 9.34 -15.85
N LEU A 141 -25.46 10.61 -16.11
CA LEU A 141 -24.46 11.63 -16.44
C LEU A 141 -23.60 12.06 -15.23
N ARG A 142 -24.11 11.93 -13.99
CA ARG A 142 -23.29 12.10 -12.78
C ARG A 142 -22.33 10.92 -12.59
N ASP A 143 -22.76 9.70 -12.91
CA ASP A 143 -21.87 8.52 -12.96
C ASP A 143 -20.75 8.74 -13.98
N GLU A 144 -21.06 9.19 -15.21
CA GLU A 144 -20.05 9.50 -16.23
C GLU A 144 -19.10 10.64 -15.83
N TYR A 145 -19.52 11.57 -14.96
CA TYR A 145 -18.68 12.67 -14.47
C TYR A 145 -17.69 12.23 -13.37
N GLU A 146 -17.99 11.14 -12.65
CA GLU A 146 -17.08 10.55 -11.66
C GLU A 146 -16.02 9.62 -12.31
N PHE A 147 -16.25 9.13 -13.54
CA PHE A 147 -15.24 8.38 -14.31
C PHE A 147 -14.05 9.23 -14.79
N ASN A 148 -14.16 10.56 -14.75
CA ASN A 148 -13.08 11.47 -15.15
C ASN A 148 -12.15 11.86 -13.98
N LYS A 149 -12.37 11.32 -12.77
CA LYS A 149 -11.42 11.48 -11.67
C LYS A 149 -10.39 10.37 -11.74
N VAL A 150 -9.12 10.75 -11.81
CA VAL A 150 -8.00 9.83 -11.64
C VAL A 150 -8.19 9.08 -10.31
N PRO A 151 -8.02 7.75 -10.28
CA PRO A 151 -8.12 6.98 -9.03
C PRO A 151 -7.18 7.57 -7.97
N GLN A 152 -7.76 8.04 -6.86
CA GLN A 152 -6.99 8.62 -5.76
C GLN A 152 -6.61 7.51 -4.78
N PHE A 153 -5.34 7.13 -4.78
CA PHE A 153 -4.80 6.18 -3.83
C PHE A 153 -4.45 6.86 -2.51
N GLU A 154 -4.76 6.18 -1.41
CA GLU A 154 -4.50 6.65 -0.06
C GLU A 154 -3.46 5.76 0.62
N LEU A 155 -2.52 6.38 1.38
CA LEU A 155 -1.53 5.66 2.18
C LEU A 155 -2.22 4.97 3.35
N MET A 156 -2.22 3.64 3.38
CA MET A 156 -2.89 2.82 4.38
C MET A 156 -2.01 2.48 5.55
N ALA A 157 -0.77 2.13 5.26
CA ALA A 157 0.16 1.66 6.26
C ALA A 157 1.59 1.85 5.78
N TYR A 158 2.53 1.87 6.71
CA TYR A 158 3.94 1.99 6.39
C TYR A 158 4.81 1.23 7.40
N ALA A 159 6.01 0.84 6.97
CA ALA A 159 7.05 0.32 7.84
C ALA A 159 8.40 0.94 7.47
N LYS A 160 9.30 0.94 8.45
CA LYS A 160 10.70 1.30 8.28
C LYS A 160 11.56 0.11 8.66
N MET A 161 12.56 -0.18 7.84
CA MET A 161 13.45 -1.32 8.01
C MET A 161 14.90 -0.87 7.85
N THR A 162 15.79 -1.51 8.58
CA THR A 162 17.23 -1.22 8.63
C THR A 162 18.03 -2.49 8.36
N LEU A 163 19.36 -2.42 8.45
CA LEU A 163 20.21 -3.59 8.29
C LEU A 163 19.94 -4.68 9.34
N ASP A 164 19.56 -4.31 10.57
CA ASP A 164 19.25 -5.27 11.65
C ASP A 164 18.00 -6.12 11.35
N ASP A 165 17.14 -5.60 10.46
CA ASP A 165 15.97 -6.28 9.96
C ASP A 165 16.30 -7.25 8.82
N SER A 166 17.51 -7.22 8.25
CA SER A 166 17.86 -8.09 7.12
C SER A 166 17.90 -9.57 7.54
N ASN A 167 17.27 -10.43 6.73
CA ASN A 167 17.33 -11.87 6.92
C ASN A 167 17.20 -12.62 5.59
N LYS A 168 17.94 -13.73 5.46
CA LYS A 168 17.84 -14.63 4.30
C LYS A 168 16.52 -15.40 4.25
N ASN A 169 15.79 -15.46 5.37
CA ASN A 169 14.52 -16.13 5.48
C ASN A 169 13.40 -15.11 5.59
N ILE A 170 12.21 -15.54 5.17
CA ILE A 170 10.95 -14.83 5.33
C ILE A 170 10.74 -14.44 6.80
N ARG A 171 10.55 -13.14 7.07
CA ARG A 171 10.25 -12.60 8.41
C ARG A 171 9.03 -11.70 8.43
N SER A 172 8.30 -11.80 9.55
CA SER A 172 7.14 -11.01 9.93
C SER A 172 7.51 -9.60 10.40
N TYR A 173 6.98 -8.55 9.77
CA TYR A 173 7.10 -7.15 10.23
C TYR A 173 5.73 -6.52 10.42
N ASP A 174 5.59 -5.75 11.50
CA ASP A 174 4.37 -5.01 11.77
C ASP A 174 4.36 -3.68 11.00
N LEU A 175 3.26 -3.40 10.31
CA LEU A 175 3.02 -2.09 9.72
C LEU A 175 2.42 -1.12 10.73
N THR A 176 2.85 0.14 10.68
CA THR A 176 2.17 1.24 11.32
C THR A 176 1.02 1.70 10.42
N LEU A 177 -0.21 1.66 10.95
CA LEU A 177 -1.38 2.13 10.24
C LEU A 177 -1.37 3.66 10.15
N ASN A 178 -1.72 4.17 8.98
CA ASN A 178 -1.92 5.59 8.79
C ASN A 178 -3.34 5.97 9.25
N ASN A 179 -3.45 6.85 10.24
CA ASN A 179 -4.72 7.23 10.86
C ASN A 179 -5.56 8.13 9.92
N PHE A 180 -6.23 7.53 8.94
CA PHE A 180 -7.34 8.18 8.25
C PHE A 180 -8.65 7.84 8.95
N GLY A 181 -9.31 8.87 9.49
CA GLY A 181 -10.55 8.75 10.25
C GLY A 181 -11.60 7.87 9.56
N ASN A 182 -12.03 6.82 10.25
CA ASN A 182 -13.28 6.07 10.09
C ASN A 182 -13.69 5.50 8.72
N LYS A 183 -12.96 5.72 7.62
CA LYS A 183 -13.39 5.22 6.29
C LYS A 183 -12.77 3.90 5.86
N ILE A 184 -11.59 3.53 6.36
CA ILE A 184 -10.84 2.36 5.85
C ILE A 184 -10.50 1.34 6.96
N THR A 185 -11.10 1.49 8.14
CA THR A 185 -10.99 0.57 9.29
C THR A 185 -11.59 -0.82 9.06
N ASN A 186 -11.91 -1.19 7.80
CA ASN A 186 -12.42 -2.51 7.43
C ASN A 186 -11.34 -3.45 6.88
N ILE A 187 -10.15 -2.95 6.53
CA ILE A 187 -9.05 -3.80 6.08
C ILE A 187 -8.16 -4.09 7.29
N ALA A 188 -8.49 -5.18 8.00
CA ALA A 188 -7.59 -5.98 8.82
C ALA A 188 -6.61 -5.26 9.77
N THR A 189 -6.80 -5.46 11.06
CA THR A 189 -5.97 -4.90 12.15
C THR A 189 -4.59 -5.55 12.33
N PHE A 190 -4.15 -6.44 11.44
CA PHE A 190 -2.84 -7.08 11.51
C PHE A 190 -2.27 -7.27 10.11
N TRP A 191 -1.29 -6.44 9.76
CA TRP A 191 -0.51 -6.55 8.54
C TRP A 191 0.87 -7.05 8.95
N THR A 192 1.07 -8.36 8.84
CA THR A 192 2.37 -8.98 9.05
C THR A 192 3.04 -9.13 7.70
N ILE A 193 4.05 -8.31 7.40
CA ILE A 193 4.82 -8.40 6.16
C ILE A 193 5.74 -9.61 6.24
N PHE A 194 5.85 -10.39 5.18
CA PHE A 194 6.93 -11.33 4.99
C PHE A 194 7.99 -10.70 4.05
N VAL A 195 9.22 -10.43 4.53
CA VAL A 195 10.33 -9.92 3.70
C VAL A 195 11.46 -10.94 3.67
N VAL A 196 12.01 -11.22 2.48
CA VAL A 196 13.32 -11.86 2.30
C VAL A 196 14.32 -10.80 1.83
N ALA A 197 15.41 -10.64 2.57
CA ALA A 197 16.53 -9.74 2.27
C ALA A 197 17.70 -10.48 1.59
#